data_AF-A0A1U7ZPF3-F1
#
_entry.id   AF-A0A1U7ZPF3-F1
#
_cell.length_a   1.000
_cell.length_b   1.000
_cell.length_c   1.000
_cell.angle_alpha   90.00
_cell.angle_beta   90.00
_cell.angle_gamma   90.00
#
_symmetry.space_group_name_H-M   'P 1'
#
loop_
_entity.id
_entity.type
_entity.pdbx_description
1 polymer ?
#
loop_
_entity_poly.entity_id
_entity_poly.type
_entity_poly.pdbx_seq_one_letter_code
_entity_poly.pdbx_strand_id
1 'polypeptide(L)'
;MSKFAATVLSVLLCATCHVSLALIDGLLPNGNFEYGPKPSQMKGTLVTDAHAIPEWELTGYVEYIKSGQKQGDMLLVVPEGAYAVRLGNEASIKQKVKVIKGMYYSITFSAARTCAQEERLNVSVAPDSGILPMQTMYSSNGWDSYAWAFQADYPEVEIVIHNPGVEEDPACGPLIDSIALKALYPPRPTGKNLLKNGNFEEGPYVFPNTSWGVLVPPNIEDDHSPLPGWMIESLKAVKYIDAEHFSVPEGKRAVELVAGKESAIAQVARTVPGKAYALMFAVGDANNRCEGSMVVEAFAGRDTVKVPYESKGTGGFKRAVLKFTAASPRTRIMFLSTFYTMRSDDMASLCGPVVDDVKLLSIRNPRRV
;
A
#
# COMPACT_ATOMS: atom_id res chain seq x y z
N MET A 1 37.16 38.14 27.86
CA MET A 1 36.19 37.96 26.76
C MET A 1 36.06 36.50 26.25
N SER A 2 36.57 35.48 26.96
CA SER A 2 36.57 34.09 26.45
C SER A 2 35.50 33.18 27.08
N LYS A 3 35.04 33.44 28.32
CA LYS A 3 34.05 32.58 28.99
C LYS A 3 32.61 32.80 28.52
N PHE A 4 32.23 34.04 28.21
CA PHE A 4 30.86 34.38 27.76
C PHE A 4 30.55 33.85 26.36
N ALA A 5 31.52 33.83 25.45
CA ALA A 5 31.34 33.31 24.10
C ALA A 5 31.09 31.79 24.10
N ALA A 6 31.75 31.04 24.99
CA ALA A 6 31.56 29.60 25.12
C ALA A 6 30.18 29.25 25.69
N THR A 7 29.64 30.05 26.61
CA THR A 7 28.29 29.84 27.17
C THR A 7 27.20 30.14 26.14
N VAL A 8 27.37 31.19 25.34
CA VAL A 8 26.43 31.54 24.26
C VAL A 8 26.43 30.48 23.15
N LEU A 9 27.61 29.93 22.79
CA LEU A 9 27.71 28.85 21.81
C LEU A 9 27.06 27.55 22.31
N SER A 10 27.20 27.23 23.61
CA SER A 10 26.57 26.04 24.21
C SER A 10 25.05 26.16 24.30
N VAL A 11 24.51 27.37 24.53
CA VAL A 11 23.05 27.61 24.55
C VAL A 11 22.47 27.57 23.13
N LEU A 12 23.21 28.04 22.12
CA LEU A 12 22.81 27.93 20.71
C LEU A 12 22.86 26.48 20.18
N LEU A 13 23.80 25.65 20.65
CA LEU A 13 23.84 24.22 20.33
C LEU A 13 22.77 23.39 21.08
N CYS A 14 22.30 23.84 22.25
CA CYS A 14 21.16 23.22 22.93
C CYS A 14 19.79 23.71 22.39
N ALA A 15 19.75 24.83 21.65
CA ALA A 15 18.54 25.30 20.97
C ALA A 15 18.29 24.59 19.62
N THR A 16 19.23 23.78 19.13
CA THR A 16 19.01 22.81 18.04
C THR A 16 18.58 21.45 18.58
N CYS A 17 17.95 21.41 19.76
CA CYS A 17 17.19 20.24 20.20
C CYS A 17 16.09 19.97 19.19
N HIS A 18 16.32 18.92 18.41
CA HIS A 18 15.39 18.15 17.61
C HIS A 18 13.93 18.55 17.81
N VAL A 19 13.37 19.30 16.85
CA VAL A 19 11.98 19.07 16.50
C VAL A 19 11.95 17.68 15.86
N SER A 20 11.98 16.63 16.70
CA SER A 20 11.38 15.37 16.32
C SER A 20 9.89 15.67 16.28
N LEU A 21 9.44 16.24 15.16
CA LEU A 21 8.09 15.98 14.72
C LEU A 21 8.04 14.45 14.69
N ALA A 22 7.41 13.86 15.70
CA ALA A 22 6.98 12.47 15.67
C ALA A 22 5.92 12.41 14.56
N LEU A 23 6.41 12.45 13.32
CA LEU A 23 5.71 11.96 12.17
C LEU A 23 5.47 10.50 12.51
N ILE A 24 4.22 10.17 12.82
CA ILE A 24 3.82 8.82 13.13
C ILE A 24 4.01 8.03 11.84
N ASP A 25 5.17 7.39 11.74
CA ASP A 25 5.47 6.35 10.77
C ASP A 25 5.48 5.04 11.56
N GLY A 26 4.42 4.26 11.41
CA GLY A 26 4.28 2.97 12.05
C GLY A 26 2.90 2.71 12.62
N LEU A 27 2.85 1.69 13.48
CA LEU A 27 1.62 1.22 14.10
C LEU A 27 0.96 2.36 14.89
N LEU A 28 -0.34 2.54 14.66
CA LEU A 28 -1.17 3.42 15.45
C LEU A 28 -1.26 2.91 16.91
N PRO A 29 -1.52 3.78 17.90
CA PRO A 29 -1.77 3.36 19.27
C PRO A 29 -2.80 2.22 19.33
N ASN A 30 -2.39 1.07 19.86
CA ASN A 30 -3.19 -0.16 19.92
C ASN A 30 -3.80 -0.57 18.56
N GLY A 31 -3.17 -0.25 17.43
CA GLY A 31 -3.67 -0.57 16.09
C GLY A 31 -3.59 -2.05 15.74
N ASN A 32 -2.86 -2.85 16.52
CA ASN A 32 -2.82 -4.31 16.46
C ASN A 32 -3.69 -4.98 17.52
N PHE A 33 -4.47 -4.21 18.28
CA PHE A 33 -5.48 -4.71 19.23
C PHE A 33 -4.98 -5.65 20.33
N GLU A 34 -3.68 -5.66 20.64
CA GLU A 34 -3.14 -6.52 21.70
C GLU A 34 -3.55 -6.09 23.11
N TYR A 35 -4.03 -4.86 23.28
CA TYR A 35 -4.70 -4.40 24.49
C TYR A 35 -6.20 -4.44 24.28
N GLY A 36 -6.85 -5.40 24.96
CA GLY A 36 -8.27 -5.69 24.79
C GLY A 36 -9.19 -5.08 25.84
N PRO A 37 -10.50 -5.31 25.69
CA PRO A 37 -11.54 -4.88 26.60
C PRO A 37 -11.54 -5.66 27.92
N LYS A 38 -12.09 -5.06 28.97
CA LYS A 38 -12.29 -5.77 30.25
C LYS A 38 -13.37 -6.85 30.09
N PRO A 39 -13.32 -7.96 30.84
CA PRO A 39 -14.36 -8.98 30.80
C PRO A 39 -15.78 -8.45 31.04
N SER A 40 -15.93 -7.36 31.81
CA SER A 40 -17.23 -6.71 32.07
C SER A 40 -17.78 -5.92 30.88
N GLN A 41 -16.95 -5.61 29.88
CA GLN A 41 -17.30 -4.88 28.65
C GLN A 41 -17.52 -5.85 27.47
N MET A 42 -17.68 -7.14 27.77
CA MET A 42 -17.76 -8.21 26.80
C MET A 42 -18.94 -9.13 27.07
N LYS A 43 -19.57 -9.62 26.00
CA LYS A 43 -20.53 -10.73 26.04
C LYS A 43 -20.07 -11.81 25.04
N GLY A 44 -19.25 -12.73 25.52
CA GLY A 44 -18.53 -13.65 24.63
C GLY A 44 -17.46 -12.88 23.86
N THR A 45 -17.51 -12.93 22.53
CA THR A 45 -16.65 -12.14 21.62
C THR A 45 -17.21 -10.75 21.34
N LEU A 46 -18.49 -10.49 21.63
CA LEU A 46 -19.14 -9.20 21.37
C LEU A 46 -18.67 -8.14 22.38
N VAL A 47 -18.23 -7.00 21.87
CA VAL A 47 -17.87 -5.82 22.67
C VAL A 47 -19.13 -5.02 22.97
N THR A 48 -19.37 -4.69 24.24
CA THR A 48 -20.62 -4.04 24.69
C THR A 48 -20.48 -2.55 25.02
N ASP A 49 -19.24 -2.04 25.08
CA ASP A 49 -18.93 -0.65 25.38
C ASP A 49 -18.13 -0.04 24.23
N ALA A 50 -18.57 1.13 23.75
CA ALA A 50 -17.98 1.84 22.62
C ALA A 50 -16.50 2.26 22.85
N HIS A 51 -16.04 2.29 24.10
CA HIS A 51 -14.65 2.65 24.45
C HIS A 51 -13.93 1.49 25.17
N ALA A 52 -14.39 0.26 24.95
CA ALA A 52 -13.81 -0.90 25.63
C ALA A 52 -12.40 -1.22 25.14
N ILE A 53 -12.11 -1.00 23.85
CA ILE A 53 -10.78 -1.19 23.27
C ILE A 53 -9.98 0.10 23.45
N PRO A 54 -8.86 0.09 24.18
CA PRO A 54 -8.03 1.27 24.37
C PRO A 54 -7.65 1.95 23.04
N GLU A 55 -7.69 3.29 23.02
CA GLU A 55 -7.36 4.15 21.86
C GLU A 55 -8.34 4.10 20.68
N TRP A 56 -9.40 3.27 20.74
CA TRP A 56 -10.36 3.10 19.66
C TRP A 56 -11.80 3.32 20.15
N GLU A 57 -12.57 4.08 19.36
CA GLU A 57 -14.02 4.23 19.54
C GLU A 57 -14.73 3.28 18.57
N LEU A 58 -15.71 2.55 19.08
CA LEU A 58 -16.41 1.48 18.38
C LEU A 58 -17.88 1.86 18.16
N THR A 59 -18.42 1.54 16.99
CA THR A 59 -19.85 1.68 16.69
C THR A 59 -20.34 0.42 15.97
N GLY A 60 -21.60 0.03 16.22
CA GLY A 60 -22.22 -1.13 15.57
C GLY A 60 -21.82 -2.47 16.18
N TYR A 61 -21.88 -3.54 15.39
CA TYR A 61 -21.60 -4.91 15.83
C TYR A 61 -20.10 -5.21 15.77
N VAL A 62 -19.39 -4.99 16.87
CA VAL A 62 -17.93 -5.18 16.94
C VAL A 62 -17.59 -6.35 17.85
N GLU A 63 -16.77 -7.27 17.34
CA GLU A 63 -16.24 -8.39 18.11
C GLU A 63 -14.73 -8.30 18.31
N TYR A 64 -14.29 -8.68 19.51
CA TYR A 64 -12.88 -8.84 19.83
C TYR A 64 -12.51 -10.31 19.75
N ILE A 65 -11.70 -10.65 18.74
CA ILE A 65 -11.39 -12.01 18.36
C ILE A 65 -10.01 -12.38 18.88
N LYS A 66 -9.92 -13.54 19.53
CA LYS A 66 -8.65 -14.14 19.96
C LYS A 66 -8.17 -15.15 18.92
N SER A 67 -6.87 -15.24 18.72
CA SER A 67 -6.26 -16.28 17.90
C SER A 67 -6.72 -17.68 18.34
N GLY A 68 -7.12 -18.51 17.36
CA GLY A 68 -7.71 -19.82 17.60
C GLY A 68 -9.23 -19.83 17.76
N GLN A 69 -9.89 -18.66 17.78
CA GLN A 69 -11.34 -18.56 17.87
C GLN A 69 -12.02 -19.23 16.66
N LYS A 70 -13.11 -19.93 16.92
CA LYS A 70 -13.91 -20.58 15.87
C LYS A 70 -15.32 -20.02 15.80
N GLN A 71 -15.89 -20.02 14.60
CA GLN A 71 -17.31 -19.84 14.34
C GLN A 71 -17.84 -21.10 13.65
N GLY A 72 -18.56 -21.94 14.41
CA GLY A 72 -18.85 -23.30 13.98
C GLY A 72 -17.54 -24.08 13.76
N ASP A 73 -17.37 -24.66 12.58
CA ASP A 73 -16.15 -25.37 12.19
C ASP A 73 -15.07 -24.47 11.57
N MET A 74 -15.40 -23.21 11.27
CA MET A 74 -14.49 -22.25 10.64
C MET A 74 -13.56 -21.62 11.67
N LEU A 75 -12.27 -21.60 11.38
CA LEU A 75 -11.25 -20.89 12.17
C LEU A 75 -11.20 -19.42 11.74
N LEU A 76 -11.32 -18.50 12.69
CA LEU A 76 -11.09 -17.07 12.46
C LEU A 76 -9.59 -16.82 12.55
N VAL A 77 -8.97 -16.53 11.41
CA VAL A 77 -7.51 -16.37 11.32
C VAL A 77 -7.15 -14.92 11.67
N VAL A 78 -6.40 -14.77 12.76
CA VAL A 78 -5.87 -13.47 13.19
C VAL A 78 -4.58 -13.19 12.39
N PRO A 79 -4.48 -12.07 11.65
CA PRO A 79 -3.34 -11.75 10.79
C PRO A 79 -1.99 -11.66 11.52
N GLU A 80 -1.95 -11.00 12.68
CA GLU A 80 -0.75 -10.79 13.48
C GLU A 80 -1.09 -10.88 14.98
N GLY A 81 -0.12 -11.29 15.80
CA GLY A 81 -0.32 -11.29 17.25
C GLY A 81 -1.37 -12.30 17.75
N ALA A 82 -2.04 -11.92 18.83
CA ALA A 82 -3.00 -12.75 19.55
C ALA A 82 -4.45 -12.28 19.38
N TYR A 83 -4.68 -11.04 18.93
CA TYR A 83 -6.01 -10.45 18.89
C TYR A 83 -6.27 -9.62 17.64
N ALA A 84 -7.55 -9.49 17.29
CA ALA A 84 -8.01 -8.62 16.23
C ALA A 84 -9.45 -8.20 16.46
N VAL A 85 -9.94 -7.25 15.67
CA VAL A 85 -11.31 -6.78 15.73
C VAL A 85 -12.07 -7.25 14.50
N ARG A 86 -13.22 -7.91 14.68
CA ARG A 86 -14.14 -8.20 13.58
C ARG A 86 -15.24 -7.16 13.50
N LEU A 87 -15.43 -6.62 12.30
CA LEU A 87 -16.47 -5.64 11.99
C LEU A 87 -17.66 -6.35 11.37
N GLY A 88 -18.72 -6.57 12.15
CA GLY A 88 -20.00 -7.08 11.66
C GLY A 88 -20.83 -6.02 10.93
N ASN A 89 -22.15 -6.20 10.93
CA ASN A 89 -23.07 -5.29 10.23
C ASN A 89 -22.96 -3.84 10.73
N GLU A 90 -22.79 -2.90 9.81
CA GLU A 90 -22.69 -1.45 10.06
C GLU A 90 -21.67 -1.09 11.15
N ALA A 91 -20.64 -1.92 11.31
CA ALA A 91 -19.68 -1.78 12.38
C ALA A 91 -18.49 -0.92 11.94
N SER A 92 -18.01 -0.06 12.83
CA SER A 92 -16.81 0.74 12.61
C SER A 92 -15.92 0.84 13.83
N ILE A 93 -14.64 1.04 13.55
CA ILE A 93 -13.63 1.48 14.50
C ILE A 93 -13.11 2.85 14.06
N LYS A 94 -12.87 3.72 15.04
CA LYS A 94 -12.38 5.08 14.83
C LYS A 94 -11.27 5.43 15.79
N GLN A 95 -10.26 6.14 15.30
CA GLN A 95 -9.20 6.72 16.14
C GLN A 95 -8.88 8.14 15.71
N LYS A 96 -8.66 9.02 16.71
CA LYS A 96 -8.17 10.38 16.50
C LYS A 96 -6.65 10.40 16.43
N VAL A 97 -6.11 11.03 15.40
CA VAL A 97 -4.66 11.09 15.17
C VAL A 97 -4.23 12.52 14.86
N LYS A 98 -3.14 12.96 15.50
CA LYS A 98 -2.50 14.25 15.21
C LYS A 98 -1.62 14.10 13.98
N VAL A 99 -1.82 15.00 13.02
CA VAL A 99 -1.14 14.99 11.73
C VAL A 99 -0.74 16.42 11.34
N ILE A 100 0.04 16.57 10.27
CA ILE A 100 0.44 17.87 9.75
C ILE A 100 -0.51 18.25 8.63
N LYS A 101 -1.25 19.34 8.80
CA LYS A 101 -2.12 19.88 7.75
C LYS A 101 -1.35 20.10 6.45
N GLY A 102 -1.90 19.64 5.33
CA GLY A 102 -1.37 19.72 3.99
C GLY A 102 -0.41 18.60 3.61
N MET A 103 0.02 17.75 4.57
CA MET A 103 0.83 16.58 4.28
C MET A 103 -0.04 15.42 3.78
N TYR A 104 0.57 14.57 2.96
CA TYR A 104 -0.02 13.32 2.52
C TYR A 104 0.32 12.22 3.51
N TYR A 105 -0.62 11.30 3.72
CA TYR A 105 -0.45 10.13 4.56
C TYR A 105 -0.98 8.89 3.85
N SER A 106 -0.43 7.73 4.21
CA SER A 106 -1.00 6.43 3.87
C SER A 106 -1.33 5.66 5.13
N ILE A 107 -2.54 5.10 5.15
CA ILE A 107 -2.98 4.11 6.14
C ILE A 107 -2.70 2.74 5.55
N THR A 108 -2.02 1.88 6.31
CA THR A 108 -1.90 0.45 6.00
C THR A 108 -2.61 -0.34 7.09
N PHE A 109 -3.42 -1.33 6.72
CA PHE A 109 -4.01 -2.27 7.69
C PHE A 109 -4.16 -3.67 7.10
N SER A 110 -4.23 -4.68 7.96
CA SER A 110 -4.49 -6.06 7.56
C SER A 110 -5.97 -6.37 7.69
N ALA A 111 -6.52 -7.07 6.69
CA ALA A 111 -7.88 -7.56 6.71
C ALA A 111 -7.93 -9.04 6.32
N ALA A 112 -8.64 -9.82 7.12
CA ALA A 112 -8.97 -11.21 6.87
C ALA A 112 -10.45 -11.35 6.56
N ARG A 113 -10.77 -12.15 5.55
CA ARG A 113 -12.15 -12.43 5.18
C ARG A 113 -12.72 -13.48 6.12
N THR A 114 -13.87 -13.22 6.73
CA THR A 114 -14.54 -14.21 7.59
C THR A 114 -15.84 -14.75 7.00
N CYS A 115 -16.31 -14.20 5.87
CA CYS A 115 -17.54 -14.65 5.22
C CYS A 115 -17.38 -14.91 3.72
N ALA A 116 -18.33 -15.66 3.15
CA ALA A 116 -18.32 -16.05 1.73
C ALA A 116 -18.87 -14.99 0.76
N GLN A 117 -19.22 -13.78 1.22
CA GLN A 117 -19.83 -12.72 0.40
C GLN A 117 -18.84 -11.66 -0.12
N GLU A 118 -19.33 -10.75 -0.98
CA GLU A 118 -18.56 -9.63 -1.56
C GLU A 118 -18.36 -8.52 -0.51
N GLU A 119 -17.41 -8.73 0.40
CA GLU A 119 -17.07 -7.75 1.44
C GLU A 119 -16.44 -6.48 0.81
N ARG A 120 -16.89 -5.32 1.30
CA ARG A 120 -16.32 -4.01 0.97
C ARG A 120 -16.03 -3.29 2.28
N LEU A 121 -14.93 -2.56 2.32
CA LEU A 121 -14.56 -1.78 3.49
C LEU A 121 -14.43 -0.31 3.13
N ASN A 122 -15.09 0.55 3.88
CA ASN A 122 -14.95 1.99 3.75
C ASN A 122 -13.84 2.45 4.69
N VAL A 123 -12.84 3.12 4.13
CA VAL A 123 -11.80 3.80 4.90
C VAL A 123 -11.99 5.29 4.67
N SER A 124 -12.07 6.09 5.73
CA SER A 124 -12.26 7.52 5.58
C SER A 124 -11.45 8.34 6.57
N VAL A 125 -11.06 9.52 6.07
CA VAL A 125 -10.47 10.62 6.83
C VAL A 125 -11.04 11.89 6.25
N ALA A 126 -11.96 12.54 6.99
CA ALA A 126 -12.72 13.65 6.45
C ALA A 126 -11.83 14.76 5.84
N PRO A 127 -12.14 15.22 4.62
CA PRO A 127 -13.34 14.92 3.82
C PRO A 127 -13.21 13.67 2.90
N ASP A 128 -12.04 13.05 2.82
CA ASP A 128 -11.73 11.97 1.89
C ASP A 128 -12.29 10.62 2.38
N SER A 129 -12.68 9.76 1.44
CA SER A 129 -13.08 8.38 1.70
C SER A 129 -12.78 7.48 0.51
N GLY A 130 -12.39 6.23 0.78
CA GLY A 130 -12.19 5.21 -0.22
C GLY A 130 -12.96 3.93 0.09
N ILE A 131 -13.38 3.23 -0.95
CA ILE A 131 -14.00 1.90 -0.87
C ILE A 131 -12.96 0.87 -1.29
N LEU A 132 -12.61 -0.03 -0.39
CA LEU A 132 -11.65 -1.10 -0.63
C LEU A 132 -12.39 -2.42 -0.89
N PRO A 133 -12.34 -2.97 -2.11
CA PRO A 133 -12.97 -4.25 -2.41
C PRO A 133 -12.16 -5.39 -1.78
N MET A 134 -12.77 -6.13 -0.85
CA MET A 134 -12.17 -7.30 -0.17
C MET A 134 -12.54 -8.62 -0.84
N GLN A 135 -13.11 -8.57 -2.05
CA GLN A 135 -13.58 -9.75 -2.78
C GLN A 135 -12.44 -10.67 -3.23
N THR A 136 -11.29 -10.10 -3.60
CA THR A 136 -10.15 -10.88 -4.11
C THR A 136 -9.13 -11.06 -3.00
N MET A 137 -8.95 -12.32 -2.58
CA MET A 137 -7.84 -12.74 -1.73
C MET A 137 -6.61 -12.94 -2.62
N TYR A 138 -5.52 -12.25 -2.31
CA TYR A 138 -4.26 -12.39 -3.05
C TYR A 138 -3.32 -13.38 -2.37
N SER A 139 -3.53 -13.64 -1.07
CA SER A 139 -2.84 -14.66 -0.31
C SER A 139 -3.73 -15.85 0.04
N SER A 140 -3.15 -17.04 -0.02
CA SER A 140 -3.73 -18.29 0.46
C SER A 140 -3.87 -18.37 1.99
N ASN A 141 -3.21 -17.46 2.72
CA ASN A 141 -3.25 -17.40 4.19
C ASN A 141 -4.59 -16.93 4.75
N GLY A 142 -5.46 -16.32 3.92
CA GLY A 142 -6.78 -15.84 4.34
C GLY A 142 -6.83 -14.38 4.78
N TRP A 143 -5.72 -13.65 4.69
CA TRP A 143 -5.65 -12.19 4.89
C TRP A 143 -4.64 -11.54 3.94
N ASP A 144 -4.77 -10.23 3.75
CA ASP A 144 -3.81 -9.38 3.06
C ASP A 144 -3.69 -8.03 3.78
N SER A 145 -2.59 -7.30 3.57
CA SER A 145 -2.48 -5.90 4.00
C SER A 145 -2.88 -4.97 2.85
N TYR A 146 -3.66 -3.94 3.15
CA TYR A 146 -4.18 -2.96 2.20
C TYR A 146 -3.71 -1.56 2.57
N ALA A 147 -3.49 -0.73 1.56
CA ALA A 147 -3.16 0.67 1.72
C ALA A 147 -4.20 1.60 1.09
N TRP A 148 -4.46 2.70 1.78
CA TRP A 148 -5.24 3.84 1.31
C TRP A 148 -4.50 5.14 1.68
N ALA A 149 -4.70 6.23 0.95
CA ALA A 149 -3.98 7.48 1.19
C ALA A 149 -4.90 8.69 1.14
N PHE A 150 -4.49 9.76 1.82
CA PHE A 150 -5.26 10.99 1.92
C PHE A 150 -4.33 12.20 2.10
N GLN A 151 -4.87 13.40 1.88
CA GLN A 151 -4.23 14.64 2.28
C GLN A 151 -4.87 15.18 3.55
N ALA A 152 -4.06 15.46 4.59
CA ALA A 152 -4.59 15.96 5.85
C ALA A 152 -5.09 17.41 5.73
N ASP A 153 -6.40 17.65 5.77
CA ASP A 153 -6.96 19.02 5.75
C ASP A 153 -6.95 19.72 7.11
N TYR A 154 -6.77 18.92 8.17
CA TYR A 154 -6.80 19.35 9.57
C TYR A 154 -5.54 18.84 10.30
N PRO A 155 -5.10 19.52 11.38
CA PRO A 155 -3.96 19.08 12.20
C PRO A 155 -4.30 17.90 13.13
N GLU A 156 -5.57 17.56 13.25
CA GLU A 156 -6.08 16.38 13.93
C GLU A 156 -7.18 15.81 13.05
N VAL A 157 -7.10 14.51 12.77
CA VAL A 157 -8.02 13.80 11.88
C VAL A 157 -8.60 12.58 12.57
N GLU A 158 -9.77 12.14 12.10
CA GLU A 158 -10.39 10.89 12.52
C GLU A 158 -10.21 9.86 11.41
N ILE A 159 -9.51 8.78 11.71
CA ILE A 159 -9.40 7.61 10.83
C ILE A 159 -10.55 6.68 11.17
N VAL A 160 -11.39 6.35 10.18
CA VAL A 160 -12.51 5.43 10.33
C VAL A 160 -12.34 4.26 9.38
N ILE A 161 -12.48 3.05 9.91
CA ILE A 161 -12.62 1.82 9.13
C ILE A 161 -14.02 1.28 9.41
N HIS A 162 -14.84 1.18 8.36
CA HIS A 162 -16.27 0.87 8.46
C HIS A 162 -16.65 -0.26 7.51
N ASN A 163 -17.36 -1.25 8.03
CA ASN A 163 -18.06 -2.26 7.24
C ASN A 163 -19.51 -1.81 6.99
N PRO A 164 -19.87 -1.33 5.78
CA PRO A 164 -21.24 -0.95 5.43
C PRO A 164 -22.12 -2.16 5.03
N GLY A 165 -21.63 -3.38 5.21
CA GLY A 165 -22.35 -4.59 4.88
C GLY A 165 -23.52 -4.84 5.84
N VAL A 166 -24.61 -5.39 5.31
CA VAL A 166 -25.74 -5.87 6.11
C VAL A 166 -26.05 -7.30 5.68
N GLU A 167 -25.66 -8.25 6.52
CA GLU A 167 -25.80 -9.68 6.28
C GLU A 167 -26.80 -10.32 7.26
N GLU A 168 -27.28 -11.52 6.94
CA GLU A 168 -28.19 -12.28 7.81
C GLU A 168 -27.55 -12.62 9.17
N ASP A 169 -26.26 -12.97 9.15
CA ASP A 169 -25.45 -13.09 10.36
C ASP A 169 -24.83 -11.72 10.70
N PRO A 170 -25.24 -11.05 11.79
CA PRO A 170 -24.73 -9.74 12.15
C PRO A 170 -23.23 -9.73 12.45
N ALA A 171 -22.64 -10.89 12.75
CA ALA A 171 -21.22 -11.05 13.04
C ALA A 171 -20.37 -11.12 11.76
N CYS A 172 -21.01 -11.21 10.60
CA CYS A 172 -20.36 -11.42 9.32
C CYS A 172 -19.66 -10.14 8.83
N GLY A 173 -18.36 -10.25 8.56
CA GLY A 173 -17.58 -9.18 7.98
C GLY A 173 -16.08 -9.33 8.21
N PRO A 174 -15.28 -8.35 7.77
CA PRO A 174 -13.83 -8.47 7.79
C PRO A 174 -13.27 -8.39 9.21
N LEU A 175 -12.23 -9.18 9.45
CA LEU A 175 -11.41 -9.10 10.64
C LEU A 175 -10.23 -8.17 10.35
N ILE A 176 -10.13 -7.09 11.12
CA ILE A 176 -9.17 -6.00 10.97
C ILE A 176 -8.09 -6.10 12.03
N ASP A 177 -6.86 -5.89 11.61
CA ASP A 177 -5.69 -5.94 12.47
C ASP A 177 -4.55 -5.05 11.92
N SER A 178 -3.55 -4.77 12.75
CA SER A 178 -2.30 -4.10 12.39
C SER A 178 -2.51 -2.82 11.60
N ILE A 179 -3.07 -1.78 12.22
CA ILE A 179 -3.33 -0.49 11.58
C ILE A 179 -2.14 0.44 11.81
N ALA A 180 -1.53 0.91 10.72
CA ALA A 180 -0.40 1.82 10.70
C ALA A 180 -0.69 3.07 9.87
N LEU A 181 0.00 4.15 10.21
CA LEU A 181 0.01 5.40 9.47
C LEU A 181 1.45 5.72 9.05
N LYS A 182 1.63 6.29 7.86
CA LYS A 182 2.91 6.79 7.40
C LYS A 182 2.75 8.10 6.67
N ALA A 183 3.60 9.08 6.99
CA ALA A 183 3.68 10.31 6.22
C ALA A 183 4.31 10.04 4.84
N LEU A 184 3.68 10.55 3.79
CA LEU A 184 4.18 10.45 2.43
C LEU A 184 4.88 11.75 2.02
N TYR A 185 6.00 11.62 1.30
CA TYR A 185 6.75 12.72 0.72
C TYR A 185 6.75 12.64 -0.82
N PRO A 186 5.62 12.94 -1.51
CA PRO A 186 5.51 12.84 -2.95
C PRO A 186 6.68 13.50 -3.70
N PRO A 187 7.49 12.72 -4.46
CA PRO A 187 8.65 13.27 -5.15
C PRO A 187 8.24 14.33 -6.18
N ARG A 188 9.00 15.42 -6.23
CA ARG A 188 8.84 16.43 -7.28
C ARG A 188 9.54 15.99 -8.57
N PRO A 189 9.05 16.37 -9.76
CA PRO A 189 9.74 16.09 -11.00
C PRO A 189 11.14 16.70 -10.98
N THR A 190 12.14 15.97 -11.45
CA THR A 190 13.52 16.43 -11.50
C THR A 190 14.00 16.54 -12.95
N GLY A 191 15.09 17.27 -13.20
CA GLY A 191 15.73 17.27 -14.53
C GLY A 191 16.36 15.92 -14.91
N LYS A 192 16.44 14.96 -13.97
CA LYS A 192 17.06 13.65 -14.15
C LYS A 192 16.07 12.57 -14.57
N ASN A 193 14.79 12.70 -14.20
CA ASN A 193 13.73 11.77 -14.55
C ASN A 193 12.41 12.55 -14.67
N LEU A 194 11.72 12.39 -15.79
CA LEU A 194 10.42 13.04 -16.02
C LEU A 194 9.28 12.40 -15.23
N LEU A 195 9.47 11.15 -14.79
CA LEU A 195 8.55 10.46 -13.90
C LEU A 195 8.90 10.77 -12.44
N LYS A 196 7.87 10.84 -11.62
CA LYS A 196 7.96 10.88 -10.16
C LYS A 196 7.99 9.46 -9.62
N ASN A 197 8.74 9.26 -8.54
CA ASN A 197 8.76 8.00 -7.78
C ASN A 197 8.97 6.75 -8.66
N GLY A 198 9.84 6.85 -9.67
CA GLY A 198 10.05 5.76 -10.61
C GLY A 198 10.80 4.55 -10.03
N ASN A 199 11.50 4.76 -8.93
CA ASN A 199 12.19 3.76 -8.12
C ASN A 199 11.35 3.29 -6.91
N PHE A 200 10.09 3.73 -6.80
CA PHE A 200 9.13 3.31 -5.78
C PHE A 200 9.56 3.43 -4.30
N GLU A 201 10.62 4.17 -3.98
CA GLU A 201 11.10 4.30 -2.59
C GLU A 201 10.11 5.02 -1.67
N GLU A 202 9.18 5.79 -2.24
CA GLU A 202 8.09 6.43 -1.52
C GLU A 202 6.80 5.63 -1.69
N GLY A 203 6.17 5.22 -0.58
CA GLY A 203 4.98 4.37 -0.60
C GLY A 203 4.47 4.04 0.81
N PRO A 204 3.48 3.14 0.94
CA PRO A 204 2.82 2.83 2.22
C PRO A 204 3.77 2.23 3.26
N TYR A 205 3.29 2.14 4.51
CA TYR A 205 4.01 1.44 5.57
C TYR A 205 4.01 -0.06 5.30
N VAL A 206 5.17 -0.70 5.37
CA VAL A 206 5.32 -2.16 5.28
C VAL A 206 5.72 -2.66 6.68
N PHE A 207 4.95 -3.62 7.21
CA PHE A 207 5.21 -4.15 8.53
C PHE A 207 6.49 -5.02 8.52
N PRO A 208 7.42 -4.81 9.47
CA PRO A 208 8.75 -5.42 9.45
C PRO A 208 8.77 -6.93 9.71
N ASN A 209 7.67 -7.51 10.19
CA ASN A 209 7.56 -8.94 10.51
C ASN A 209 6.60 -9.67 9.56
N THR A 210 6.48 -9.20 8.31
CA THR A 210 5.47 -9.70 7.37
C THR A 210 6.09 -10.10 6.04
N SER A 211 5.52 -11.08 5.35
CA SER A 211 6.08 -11.62 4.10
C SER A 211 5.11 -11.55 2.92
N TRP A 212 4.11 -10.68 2.98
CA TRP A 212 3.03 -10.59 2.00
C TRP A 212 2.96 -9.25 1.26
N GLY A 213 3.78 -8.26 1.65
CA GLY A 213 3.77 -6.92 1.06
C GLY A 213 2.49 -6.16 1.38
N VAL A 214 2.21 -5.10 0.61
CA VAL A 214 1.02 -4.26 0.83
C VAL A 214 0.28 -4.07 -0.49
N LEU A 215 -0.98 -4.48 -0.54
CA LEU A 215 -1.85 -4.26 -1.68
C LEU A 215 -2.24 -2.79 -1.75
N VAL A 216 -2.11 -2.24 -2.95
CA VAL A 216 -2.60 -0.91 -3.31
C VAL A 216 -3.78 -1.12 -4.25
N PRO A 217 -5.02 -0.97 -3.75
CA PRO A 217 -6.22 -1.27 -4.51
C PRO A 217 -6.40 -0.36 -5.73
N PRO A 218 -7.26 -0.76 -6.69
CA PRO A 218 -7.70 0.07 -7.80
C PRO A 218 -8.12 1.46 -7.36
N ASN A 219 -7.64 2.46 -8.09
CA ASN A 219 -8.03 3.83 -7.83
C ASN A 219 -9.21 4.23 -8.71
N ILE A 220 -10.42 3.78 -8.32
CA ILE A 220 -11.66 4.03 -9.07
C ILE A 220 -12.33 5.35 -8.63
N GLU A 221 -12.13 5.78 -7.37
CA GLU A 221 -12.86 6.91 -6.76
C GLU A 221 -11.99 7.86 -5.89
N ASP A 222 -10.67 7.70 -5.83
CA ASP A 222 -9.78 8.43 -4.91
C ASP A 222 -8.79 9.35 -5.63
N ASP A 223 -8.60 10.56 -5.13
CA ASP A 223 -7.65 11.51 -5.70
C ASP A 223 -6.20 11.23 -5.24
N HIS A 224 -6.01 10.37 -4.24
CA HIS A 224 -4.74 10.15 -3.56
C HIS A 224 -4.28 8.69 -3.62
N SER A 225 -3.23 8.45 -4.42
CA SER A 225 -2.60 7.13 -4.46
C SER A 225 -1.60 6.93 -3.31
N PRO A 226 -1.63 5.77 -2.62
CA PRO A 226 -0.56 5.34 -1.70
C PRO A 226 0.80 5.18 -2.38
N LEU A 227 0.85 5.17 -3.71
CA LEU A 227 2.08 5.23 -4.51
C LEU A 227 2.20 6.61 -5.16
N PRO A 228 2.89 7.58 -4.53
CA PRO A 228 2.90 8.95 -5.03
C PRO A 228 3.33 9.07 -6.48
N GLY A 229 2.47 9.70 -7.30
CA GLY A 229 2.71 9.90 -8.72
C GLY A 229 2.26 8.75 -9.63
N TRP A 230 1.80 7.63 -9.09
CA TRP A 230 1.32 6.48 -9.84
C TRP A 230 -0.17 6.23 -9.59
N MET A 231 -0.93 6.03 -10.66
CA MET A 231 -2.33 5.61 -10.63
C MET A 231 -2.39 4.09 -10.75
N ILE A 232 -3.30 3.46 -9.99
CA ILE A 232 -3.63 2.04 -10.16
C ILE A 232 -4.82 1.95 -11.12
N GLU A 233 -4.53 1.79 -12.41
CA GLU A 233 -5.55 1.79 -13.47
C GLU A 233 -5.95 0.38 -13.87
N SER A 234 -6.50 -0.35 -12.91
CA SER A 234 -6.74 -1.77 -13.10
C SER A 234 -7.89 -2.25 -12.24
N LEU A 235 -8.46 -3.43 -12.54
CA LEU A 235 -9.58 -3.99 -11.77
C LEU A 235 -9.12 -4.70 -10.49
N LYS A 236 -7.82 -5.03 -10.43
CA LYS A 236 -7.15 -5.68 -9.30
C LYS A 236 -6.05 -4.78 -8.76
N ALA A 237 -5.64 -5.05 -7.54
CA ALA A 237 -4.59 -4.32 -6.85
C ALA A 237 -3.21 -4.58 -7.50
N VAL A 238 -2.27 -3.69 -7.19
CA VAL A 238 -0.84 -4.01 -7.28
C VAL A 238 -0.29 -4.24 -5.89
N LYS A 239 0.87 -4.89 -5.77
CA LYS A 239 1.51 -5.13 -4.48
C LYS A 239 2.79 -4.32 -4.36
N TYR A 240 2.86 -3.47 -3.34
CA TYR A 240 4.06 -2.78 -2.93
C TYR A 240 4.91 -3.72 -2.05
N ILE A 241 6.18 -3.87 -2.40
CA ILE A 241 7.10 -4.82 -1.75
C ILE A 241 8.39 -4.13 -1.31
N ASP A 242 9.09 -4.78 -0.39
CA ASP A 242 10.35 -4.30 0.17
C ASP A 242 11.50 -5.31 0.11
N ALA A 243 12.73 -4.78 0.12
CA ALA A 243 13.97 -5.56 0.04
C ALA A 243 14.22 -6.44 1.28
N GLU A 244 13.61 -6.09 2.41
CA GLU A 244 13.72 -6.86 3.65
C GLU A 244 13.05 -8.25 3.51
N HIS A 245 11.99 -8.37 2.70
CA HIS A 245 11.22 -9.60 2.56
C HIS A 245 11.23 -10.19 1.14
N PHE A 246 11.55 -9.37 0.13
CA PHE A 246 11.47 -9.72 -1.28
C PHE A 246 12.74 -9.33 -2.04
N SER A 247 12.92 -9.90 -3.24
CA SER A 247 13.90 -9.38 -4.20
C SER A 247 13.34 -8.13 -4.87
N VAL A 248 14.06 -7.02 -4.77
CA VAL A 248 13.77 -5.77 -5.49
C VAL A 248 14.91 -5.47 -6.47
N PRO A 249 14.62 -4.98 -7.69
CA PRO A 249 15.67 -4.70 -8.68
C PRO A 249 16.66 -3.59 -8.27
N GLU A 250 16.19 -2.52 -7.65
CA GLU A 250 17.01 -1.39 -7.19
C GLU A 250 16.49 -0.83 -5.86
N GLY A 251 17.36 -0.22 -5.07
CA GLY A 251 16.95 0.44 -3.82
C GLY A 251 16.37 -0.54 -2.79
N LYS A 252 15.25 -0.18 -2.19
CA LYS A 252 14.59 -0.93 -1.11
C LYS A 252 13.14 -1.29 -1.42
N ARG A 253 12.55 -0.77 -2.50
CA ARG A 253 11.10 -0.86 -2.73
C ARG A 253 10.83 -1.09 -4.20
N ALA A 254 9.76 -1.82 -4.50
CA ALA A 254 9.31 -2.07 -5.86
C ALA A 254 7.81 -2.35 -5.90
N VAL A 255 7.27 -2.52 -7.12
CA VAL A 255 5.87 -2.90 -7.33
C VAL A 255 5.80 -4.24 -8.05
N GLU A 256 5.06 -5.19 -7.49
CA GLU A 256 4.66 -6.46 -8.13
C GLU A 256 3.26 -6.29 -8.76
N LEU A 257 3.16 -6.63 -10.05
CA LEU A 257 1.90 -6.60 -10.81
C LEU A 257 1.16 -7.94 -10.64
N VAL A 258 0.36 -8.03 -9.56
CA VAL A 258 -0.36 -9.24 -9.16
C VAL A 258 -1.71 -9.34 -9.88
N ALA A 259 -2.08 -10.50 -10.42
CA ALA A 259 -3.32 -10.74 -11.18
C ALA A 259 -3.33 -10.32 -12.67
N GLY A 260 -2.19 -10.50 -13.36
CA GLY A 260 -2.16 -10.46 -14.83
C GLY A 260 -2.66 -9.15 -15.44
N LYS A 261 -3.50 -9.24 -16.47
CA LYS A 261 -3.96 -8.07 -17.25
C LYS A 261 -4.85 -7.12 -16.48
N GLU A 262 -5.35 -7.56 -15.32
CA GLU A 262 -6.16 -6.74 -14.43
C GLU A 262 -5.32 -6.02 -13.38
N SER A 263 -3.99 -5.97 -13.54
CA SER A 263 -3.06 -5.25 -12.68
C SER A 263 -2.20 -4.31 -13.51
N ALA A 264 -2.36 -3.00 -13.29
CA ALA A 264 -1.66 -1.99 -14.06
C ALA A 264 -1.40 -0.73 -13.25
N ILE A 265 -0.21 -0.17 -13.43
CA ILE A 265 0.18 1.15 -12.91
C ILE A 265 0.44 2.11 -14.05
N ALA A 266 0.10 3.38 -13.84
CA ALA A 266 0.31 4.39 -14.85
C ALA A 266 0.65 5.76 -14.28
N GLN A 267 1.35 6.57 -15.06
CA GLN A 267 1.68 7.96 -14.76
C GLN A 267 1.65 8.80 -16.04
N VAL A 268 1.15 10.04 -15.95
CA VAL A 268 1.16 10.97 -17.09
C VAL A 268 2.37 11.90 -16.97
N ALA A 269 3.33 11.76 -17.88
CA ALA A 269 4.51 12.62 -17.95
C ALA A 269 4.31 13.79 -18.92
N ARG A 270 4.90 14.95 -18.60
CA ARG A 270 4.97 16.09 -19.52
C ARG A 270 6.07 15.87 -20.55
N THR A 271 5.71 15.89 -21.82
CA THR A 271 6.60 15.64 -22.96
C THR A 271 6.48 16.76 -24.00
N VAL A 272 7.31 16.73 -25.04
CA VAL A 272 7.32 17.71 -26.12
C VAL A 272 7.02 16.98 -27.43
N PRO A 273 5.96 17.37 -28.17
CA PRO A 273 5.64 16.75 -29.46
C PRO A 273 6.85 16.73 -30.41
N GLY A 274 7.07 15.60 -31.09
CA GLY A 274 8.17 15.41 -32.03
C GLY A 274 9.54 15.15 -31.38
N LYS A 275 9.65 15.24 -30.04
CA LYS A 275 10.89 14.93 -29.32
C LYS A 275 10.99 13.44 -29.00
N ALA A 276 12.19 12.88 -29.15
CA ALA A 276 12.49 11.50 -28.81
C ALA A 276 12.77 11.32 -27.30
N TYR A 277 12.31 10.20 -26.77
CA TYR A 277 12.45 9.80 -25.36
C TYR A 277 12.85 8.33 -25.25
N ALA A 278 13.47 7.97 -24.13
CA ALA A 278 13.72 6.59 -23.72
C ALA A 278 13.06 6.36 -22.36
N LEU A 279 12.13 5.39 -22.32
CA LEU A 279 11.59 4.82 -21.10
C LEU A 279 12.44 3.60 -20.74
N MET A 280 13.19 3.68 -19.65
CA MET A 280 14.03 2.61 -19.10
C MET A 280 13.38 2.08 -17.83
N PHE A 281 13.46 0.77 -17.60
CA PHE A 281 12.88 0.13 -16.41
C PHE A 281 13.50 -1.26 -16.18
N ALA A 282 13.35 -1.77 -14.97
CA ALA A 282 13.68 -3.14 -14.60
C ALA A 282 12.41 -4.01 -14.56
N VAL A 283 12.55 -5.28 -14.96
CA VAL A 283 11.54 -6.33 -14.86
C VAL A 283 12.17 -7.55 -14.21
N GLY A 284 11.51 -8.11 -13.21
CA GLY A 284 12.02 -9.24 -12.44
C GLY A 284 10.95 -10.06 -11.73
N ASP A 285 11.37 -10.83 -10.73
CA ASP A 285 10.49 -11.56 -9.80
C ASP A 285 10.89 -11.28 -8.34
N ALA A 286 9.94 -11.43 -7.43
CA ALA A 286 10.08 -10.97 -6.05
C ALA A 286 10.76 -11.98 -5.10
N ASN A 287 11.34 -13.09 -5.59
CA ASN A 287 11.80 -14.20 -4.73
C ASN A 287 10.70 -14.77 -3.81
N ASN A 288 9.48 -14.87 -4.35
CA ASN A 288 8.28 -15.29 -3.61
C ASN A 288 7.67 -16.58 -4.19
N ARG A 289 8.49 -17.45 -4.80
CA ARG A 289 8.04 -18.70 -5.46
C ARG A 289 7.11 -18.48 -6.65
N CYS A 290 7.07 -17.27 -7.21
CA CYS A 290 6.32 -17.03 -8.44
C CYS A 290 7.09 -17.56 -9.65
N GLU A 291 6.92 -18.84 -9.98
CA GLU A 291 7.64 -19.51 -11.09
C GLU A 291 6.87 -19.48 -12.40
N GLY A 292 7.60 -19.38 -13.52
CA GLY A 292 7.07 -19.50 -14.87
C GLY A 292 7.29 -18.27 -15.74
N SER A 293 6.78 -18.34 -16.97
CA SER A 293 6.91 -17.26 -17.94
C SER A 293 6.04 -16.06 -17.56
N MET A 294 6.67 -14.90 -17.42
CA MET A 294 6.03 -13.61 -17.18
C MET A 294 6.28 -12.67 -18.35
N VAL A 295 5.40 -11.69 -18.55
CA VAL A 295 5.61 -10.60 -19.50
C VAL A 295 5.09 -9.31 -18.90
N VAL A 296 5.93 -8.29 -18.87
CA VAL A 296 5.51 -6.91 -18.62
C VAL A 296 5.31 -6.22 -19.96
N GLU A 297 4.13 -5.64 -20.17
CA GLU A 297 3.87 -4.74 -21.29
C GLU A 297 4.03 -3.30 -20.79
N ALA A 298 4.98 -2.58 -21.38
CA ALA A 298 5.23 -1.18 -21.09
C ALA A 298 4.74 -0.32 -22.25
N PHE A 299 3.99 0.74 -21.94
CA PHE A 299 3.40 1.66 -22.92
C PHE A 299 3.92 3.07 -22.71
N ALA A 300 4.14 3.79 -23.81
CA ALA A 300 4.39 5.22 -23.85
C ALA A 300 3.49 5.86 -24.91
N GLY A 301 2.29 6.27 -24.50
CA GLY A 301 1.24 6.67 -25.44
C GLY A 301 0.79 5.49 -26.29
N ARG A 302 1.09 5.51 -27.60
CA ARG A 302 0.73 4.42 -28.54
C ARG A 302 1.86 3.41 -28.74
N ASP A 303 3.09 3.78 -28.35
CA ASP A 303 4.25 2.91 -28.46
C ASP A 303 4.24 1.89 -27.32
N THR A 304 4.65 0.66 -27.61
CA THR A 304 4.64 -0.44 -26.65
C THR A 304 5.84 -1.36 -26.83
N VAL A 305 6.29 -1.98 -25.73
CA VAL A 305 7.24 -3.09 -25.74
C VAL A 305 6.75 -4.18 -24.79
N LYS A 306 6.89 -5.44 -25.22
CA LYS A 306 6.64 -6.61 -24.37
C LYS A 306 7.97 -7.17 -23.90
N VAL A 307 8.14 -7.27 -22.59
CA VAL A 307 9.39 -7.72 -21.97
C VAL A 307 9.14 -9.09 -21.33
N PRO A 308 9.51 -10.19 -22.01
CA PRO A 308 9.37 -11.52 -21.41
C PRO A 308 10.39 -11.71 -20.30
N TYR A 309 10.04 -12.36 -19.21
CA TYR A 309 10.95 -12.70 -18.11
C TYR A 309 10.61 -14.13 -17.64
N GLU A 310 11.60 -15.01 -17.65
CA GLU A 310 11.40 -16.40 -17.21
C GLU A 310 11.75 -16.49 -15.72
N SER A 311 10.72 -16.56 -14.88
CA SER A 311 10.90 -16.52 -13.44
C SER A 311 11.22 -17.89 -12.88
N LYS A 312 12.23 -17.94 -12.01
CA LYS A 312 12.53 -19.10 -11.15
C LYS A 312 11.94 -18.94 -9.75
N GLY A 313 11.25 -17.83 -9.48
CA GLY A 313 10.70 -17.52 -8.16
C GLY A 313 11.77 -17.34 -7.06
N THR A 314 13.03 -17.11 -7.45
CA THR A 314 14.20 -16.99 -6.57
C THR A 314 14.81 -15.59 -6.56
N GLY A 315 14.13 -14.61 -7.17
CA GLY A 315 14.65 -13.27 -7.38
C GLY A 315 15.52 -13.15 -8.62
N GLY A 316 15.67 -11.92 -9.07
CA GLY A 316 16.41 -11.56 -10.28
C GLY A 316 15.68 -10.48 -11.06
N PHE A 317 16.40 -9.84 -11.97
CA PHE A 317 15.82 -8.85 -12.86
C PHE A 317 16.65 -8.69 -14.12
N LYS A 318 16.03 -8.07 -15.12
CA LYS A 318 16.72 -7.51 -16.28
C LYS A 318 16.18 -6.13 -16.61
N ARG A 319 16.94 -5.37 -17.40
CA ARG A 319 16.56 -4.02 -17.80
C ARG A 319 16.03 -4.01 -19.23
N ALA A 320 15.03 -3.16 -19.47
CA ALA A 320 14.42 -2.96 -20.77
C ALA A 320 14.33 -1.48 -21.11
N VAL A 321 14.19 -1.19 -22.41
CA VAL A 321 14.09 0.18 -22.92
C VAL A 321 13.03 0.24 -24.02
N LEU A 322 12.13 1.21 -23.91
CA LEU A 322 11.22 1.63 -24.98
C LEU A 322 11.63 3.02 -25.46
N LYS A 323 12.14 3.11 -26.69
CA LYS A 323 12.40 4.40 -27.35
C LYS A 323 11.14 4.80 -28.11
N PHE A 324 10.70 6.05 -27.95
CA PHE A 324 9.52 6.57 -28.62
C PHE A 324 9.65 8.06 -28.95
N THR A 325 8.80 8.57 -29.84
CA THR A 325 8.69 10.00 -30.14
C THR A 325 7.35 10.50 -29.63
N ALA A 326 7.36 11.50 -28.74
CA ALA A 326 6.11 11.97 -28.14
C ALA A 326 5.20 12.60 -29.21
N ALA A 327 3.95 12.17 -29.27
CA ALA A 327 2.95 12.71 -30.19
C ALA A 327 2.20 13.94 -29.63
N SER A 328 2.21 14.12 -28.32
CA SER A 328 1.46 15.15 -27.61
C SER A 328 2.31 15.76 -26.46
N PRO A 329 1.87 16.87 -25.84
CA PRO A 329 2.55 17.45 -24.68
C PRO A 329 2.47 16.62 -23.39
N ARG A 330 1.67 15.54 -23.40
CA ARG A 330 1.46 14.65 -22.26
C ARG A 330 1.44 13.21 -22.73
N THR A 331 2.42 12.43 -22.28
CA THR A 331 2.52 11.01 -22.62
C THR A 331 2.13 10.18 -21.40
N ARG A 332 1.15 9.29 -21.59
CA ARG A 332 0.79 8.28 -20.60
C ARG A 332 1.82 7.16 -20.62
N ILE A 333 2.45 6.90 -19.47
CA ILE A 333 3.32 5.75 -19.24
C ILE A 333 2.52 4.72 -18.43
N MET A 334 2.51 3.47 -18.87
CA MET A 334 1.75 2.41 -18.22
C MET A 334 2.51 1.09 -18.25
N PHE A 335 2.38 0.31 -17.18
CA PHE A 335 2.90 -1.05 -17.07
C PHE A 335 1.76 -1.98 -16.67
N LEU A 336 1.65 -3.13 -17.32
CA LEU A 336 0.74 -4.21 -16.93
C LEU A 336 1.41 -5.57 -17.09
N SER A 337 0.90 -6.58 -16.37
CA SER A 337 1.29 -7.97 -16.58
C SER A 337 0.43 -8.62 -17.66
N THR A 338 1.00 -9.39 -18.58
CA THR A 338 0.21 -10.12 -19.59
C THR A 338 -0.42 -11.40 -19.04
N PHE A 339 0.24 -12.06 -18.08
CA PHE A 339 -0.10 -13.40 -17.63
C PHE A 339 -0.56 -13.41 -16.18
N TYR A 340 -1.53 -14.28 -15.90
CA TYR A 340 -1.93 -14.63 -14.55
C TYR A 340 -1.00 -15.72 -14.04
N THR A 341 -0.35 -15.46 -12.91
CA THR A 341 0.60 -16.39 -12.28
C THR A 341 0.24 -16.53 -10.81
N MET A 342 0.45 -17.74 -10.29
CA MET A 342 0.29 -18.07 -8.88
C MET A 342 1.60 -18.63 -8.35
N ARG A 343 1.80 -18.55 -7.05
CA ARG A 343 3.00 -19.11 -6.42
C ARG A 343 3.05 -20.63 -6.58
N SER A 344 4.25 -21.16 -6.80
CA SER A 344 4.47 -22.59 -7.05
C SER A 344 4.34 -23.47 -5.81
N ASP A 345 4.42 -22.89 -4.60
CA ASP A 345 4.38 -23.63 -3.35
C ASP A 345 2.97 -23.86 -2.81
N ASP A 346 2.05 -22.91 -3.01
CA ASP A 346 0.65 -23.03 -2.57
C ASP A 346 -0.37 -23.14 -3.72
N MET A 347 0.04 -22.86 -4.97
CA MET A 347 -0.80 -22.90 -6.17
C MET A 347 -2.08 -22.05 -6.08
N ALA A 348 -2.11 -21.05 -5.18
CA ALA A 348 -3.29 -20.26 -4.89
C ALA A 348 -3.00 -18.76 -4.72
N SER A 349 -1.87 -18.39 -4.11
CA SER A 349 -1.52 -16.98 -3.93
C SER A 349 -1.17 -16.33 -5.27
N LEU A 350 -1.78 -15.19 -5.55
CA LEU A 350 -1.53 -14.41 -6.77
C LEU A 350 -0.16 -13.73 -6.68
N CYS A 351 0.59 -13.82 -7.77
CA CYS A 351 1.91 -13.21 -7.90
C CYS A 351 2.15 -12.76 -9.34
N GLY A 352 3.24 -12.07 -9.59
CA GLY A 352 3.54 -11.60 -10.94
C GLY A 352 4.92 -10.95 -11.09
N PRO A 353 5.16 -10.30 -12.24
CA PRO A 353 6.43 -9.63 -12.45
C PRO A 353 6.56 -8.37 -11.59
N VAL A 354 7.79 -8.12 -11.14
CA VAL A 354 8.18 -6.90 -10.43
C VAL A 354 8.65 -5.85 -11.43
N VAL A 355 8.19 -4.60 -11.25
CA VAL A 355 8.63 -3.41 -11.98
C VAL A 355 9.30 -2.45 -11.03
N ASP A 356 10.44 -1.92 -11.46
CA ASP A 356 11.24 -0.97 -10.68
C ASP A 356 12.19 -0.15 -11.57
N ASP A 357 12.89 0.82 -10.99
CA ASP A 357 13.86 1.74 -11.61
C ASP A 357 13.36 2.38 -12.92
N VAL A 358 12.13 2.87 -12.89
CA VAL A 358 11.50 3.48 -14.05
C VAL A 358 12.02 4.89 -14.29
N LYS A 359 12.70 5.09 -15.41
CA LYS A 359 13.31 6.36 -15.83
C LYS A 359 12.80 6.77 -17.21
N LEU A 360 12.22 7.95 -17.30
CA LEU A 360 11.84 8.57 -18.58
C LEU A 360 12.77 9.74 -18.89
N LEU A 361 13.60 9.56 -19.93
CA LEU A 361 14.65 10.48 -20.30
C LEU A 361 14.43 11.06 -21.69
N SER A 362 14.72 12.35 -21.86
CA SER A 362 14.70 12.98 -23.17
C SER A 362 16.01 12.74 -23.93
N ILE A 363 15.90 12.27 -25.17
CA ILE A 363 17.06 11.99 -26.02
C ILE A 363 17.50 13.29 -26.72
N ARG A 364 18.74 13.72 -26.50
CA ARG A 364 19.30 14.93 -27.15
C ARG A 364 19.76 14.69 -28.58
N ASN A 365 20.28 13.49 -28.89
CA ASN A 365 20.81 13.11 -30.22
C ASN A 365 20.21 11.78 -30.70
N PRO A 366 19.11 11.78 -31.48
CA PRO A 366 18.46 10.55 -31.93
C PRO A 366 19.30 9.70 -32.91
N ARG A 367 20.33 10.29 -33.53
CA ARG A 367 21.10 9.69 -34.65
C ARG A 367 22.42 9.02 -34.24
N ARG A 368 22.76 8.97 -32.95
CA ARG A 368 23.99 8.31 -32.45
C ARG A 368 23.68 7.47 -31.20
N VAL A 369 22.88 6.43 -31.34
CA VAL A 369 22.91 5.21 -30.49
C VAL A 369 22.37 4.05 -31.28
#